data_AF-A0A661X3F1-F1
#
_entry.id   AF-A0A661X3F1-F1
#
_cell.length_a   1.000
_cell.length_b   1.000
_cell.length_c   1.000
_cell.angle_alpha   90.00
_cell.angle_beta   90.00
_cell.angle_gamma   90.00
#
_symmetry.space_group_name_H-M   'P 1'
#
loop_
_entity.id
_entity.type
_entity.pdbx_description
1 polymer ?
#
loop_
_entity_poly.entity_id
_entity_poly.type
_entity_poly.pdbx_seq_one_letter_code
_entity_poly.pdbx_strand_id
1 'polypeptide(L)'
;MRQSVVDLKLFIDYLLEKEGNEIFAIGLSLGAILLNLLMGVDNRILKGVSIMGGGNMMRITIEGLYGLSARMYYKRQGLNWETYKEEINNFINYVNEVCRRKKLLTPPHKWYLVDPLTYACFNRPRRIMFINGMFDKVIPKKAVIELWRKLGKPKIVWIPSTHYTIPVFFPYAMKLSMEFFKTNT
;
A
#
# COMPACT_ATOMS: atom_id res chain seq x y z
N MET A 1 11.24 -5.45 2.75
CA MET A 1 9.88 -5.67 2.18
C MET A 1 9.68 -7.08 1.66
N ARG A 2 10.50 -7.61 0.72
CA ARG A 2 10.34 -9.02 0.28
C ARG A 2 10.37 -10.01 1.45
N GLN A 3 11.37 -9.91 2.32
CA GLN A 3 11.47 -10.75 3.52
C GLN A 3 10.20 -10.66 4.37
N SER A 4 9.75 -9.44 4.68
CA SER A 4 8.53 -9.22 5.47
C SER A 4 7.28 -9.85 4.86
N VAL A 5 7.15 -9.88 3.53
CA VAL A 5 6.04 -10.58 2.85
C VAL A 5 6.17 -12.09 3.05
N VAL A 6 7.37 -12.65 2.92
CA VAL A 6 7.62 -14.08 3.20
C VAL A 6 7.27 -14.41 4.65
N ASP A 7 7.73 -13.62 5.61
CA ASP A 7 7.45 -13.82 7.03
C ASP A 7 5.95 -13.77 7.33
N LEU A 8 5.22 -12.81 6.74
CA LEU A 8 3.77 -12.71 6.89
C LEU A 8 3.04 -13.90 6.25
N LYS A 9 3.54 -14.44 5.13
CA LYS A 9 2.96 -15.64 4.50
C LYS A 9 3.12 -16.88 5.40
N LEU A 10 4.29 -17.03 6.03
CA LEU A 10 4.55 -18.10 6.99
C LEU A 10 3.68 -17.94 8.25
N PHE A 11 3.48 -16.71 8.70
CA PHE A 11 2.57 -16.43 9.81
C PHE A 11 1.12 -16.78 9.47
N ILE A 12 0.67 -16.49 8.25
CA ILE A 12 -0.64 -16.91 7.73
C ILE A 12 -0.74 -18.44 7.66
N ASP A 13 0.31 -19.14 7.22
CA ASP A 13 0.34 -20.61 7.23
C ASP A 13 0.07 -21.15 8.65
N TYR A 14 0.78 -20.61 9.64
CA TYR A 14 0.61 -20.98 11.04
C TYR A 14 -0.81 -20.69 11.57
N LEU A 15 -1.35 -19.50 11.27
CA LEU A 15 -2.69 -19.12 11.73
C LEU A 15 -3.78 -19.99 11.13
N LEU A 16 -3.70 -20.32 9.83
CA LEU A 16 -4.68 -21.20 9.18
C LEU A 16 -4.65 -22.62 9.77
N GLU A 17 -3.47 -23.10 10.19
CA GLU A 17 -3.34 -24.40 10.83
C GLU A 17 -3.97 -24.44 12.24
N LYS A 18 -3.94 -23.33 12.99
CA LYS A 18 -4.34 -23.30 14.41
C LYS A 18 -5.72 -22.72 14.68
N GLU A 19 -6.08 -21.62 14.01
CA GLU A 19 -7.19 -20.74 14.42
C GLU A 19 -8.36 -20.70 13.39
N GLY A 20 -8.25 -21.39 12.25
CA GLY A 20 -9.35 -21.61 11.30
C GLY A 20 -9.25 -20.88 9.96
N ASN A 21 -10.38 -20.81 9.24
CA ASN A 21 -10.43 -20.70 7.78
C ASN A 21 -10.39 -19.27 7.20
N GLU A 22 -10.64 -18.22 8.00
CA GLU A 22 -10.80 -16.85 7.50
C GLU A 22 -9.83 -15.87 8.17
N ILE A 23 -8.98 -15.23 7.36
CA ILE A 23 -8.01 -14.24 7.85
C ILE A 23 -8.41 -12.84 7.35
N PHE A 24 -8.59 -11.94 8.32
CA PHE A 24 -8.67 -10.50 8.08
C PHE A 24 -7.45 -9.82 8.67
N ALA A 25 -7.01 -8.72 8.05
CA ALA A 25 -5.80 -8.04 8.48
C ALA A 25 -5.94 -6.52 8.50
N ILE A 26 -5.28 -5.89 9.45
CA ILE A 26 -5.16 -4.43 9.54
C ILE A 26 -3.67 -4.09 9.46
N GLY A 27 -3.33 -3.13 8.62
CA GLY A 27 -1.97 -2.60 8.53
C GLY A 27 -1.95 -1.10 8.82
N LEU A 28 -0.94 -0.64 9.55
CA LEU A 28 -0.70 0.77 9.87
C LEU A 28 0.61 1.25 9.22
N SER A 29 0.58 2.39 8.51
CA SER A 29 1.75 3.01 7.89
C SER A 29 2.51 2.03 6.98
N LEU A 30 3.79 1.69 7.28
CA LEU A 30 4.53 0.66 6.56
C LEU A 30 3.81 -0.70 6.56
N GLY A 31 3.16 -1.06 7.67
CA GLY A 31 2.33 -2.26 7.75
C GLY A 31 1.15 -2.23 6.79
N ALA A 32 0.61 -1.04 6.50
CA ALA A 32 -0.46 -0.87 5.52
C ALA A 32 0.04 -1.03 4.07
N ILE A 33 1.27 -0.58 3.78
CA ILE A 33 1.94 -0.79 2.49
C ILE A 33 2.22 -2.29 2.28
N LEU A 34 2.78 -2.94 3.31
CA LEU A 34 3.03 -4.39 3.31
C LEU A 34 1.74 -5.19 3.17
N LEU A 35 0.67 -4.80 3.86
CA LEU A 35 -0.63 -5.43 3.73
C LEU A 35 -1.12 -5.35 2.28
N ASN A 36 -1.11 -4.18 1.65
CA ASN A 36 -1.54 -4.05 0.25
C ASN A 36 -0.70 -4.90 -0.71
N LEU A 37 0.61 -4.99 -0.48
CA LEU A 37 1.52 -5.81 -1.27
C LEU A 37 1.22 -7.30 -1.08
N LEU A 38 1.15 -7.76 0.17
CA LEU A 38 0.85 -9.13 0.55
C LEU A 38 -0.49 -9.56 -0.03
N MET A 39 -1.50 -8.72 0.14
CA MET A 39 -2.80 -8.89 -0.47
C MET A 39 -2.70 -9.05 -2.00
N GLY A 40 -1.84 -8.28 -2.67
CA GLY A 40 -1.62 -8.40 -4.13
C GLY A 40 -0.99 -9.71 -4.60
N VAL A 41 -0.30 -10.43 -3.71
CA VAL A 41 0.42 -11.68 -4.04
C VAL A 41 -0.14 -12.92 -3.34
N ASP A 42 -1.11 -12.73 -2.45
CA ASP A 42 -1.70 -13.76 -1.60
C ASP A 42 -3.20 -13.53 -1.39
N ASN A 43 -4.00 -14.55 -1.72
CA ASN A 43 -5.45 -14.51 -1.69
C ASN A 43 -6.06 -14.96 -0.35
N ARG A 44 -5.25 -15.44 0.60
CA ARG A 44 -5.73 -15.99 1.88
C ARG A 44 -6.25 -14.92 2.83
N ILE A 45 -5.80 -13.67 2.69
CA ILE A 45 -6.38 -12.53 3.41
C ILE A 45 -7.66 -12.09 2.69
N LEU A 46 -8.81 -12.41 3.28
CA LEU A 46 -10.12 -12.17 2.69
C LEU A 46 -10.55 -10.70 2.72
N LYS A 47 -10.24 -9.99 3.81
CA LYS A 47 -10.54 -8.56 4.00
C LYS A 47 -9.38 -7.83 4.66
N GLY A 48 -9.18 -6.58 4.27
CA GLY A 48 -8.07 -5.76 4.78
C GLY A 48 -8.50 -4.36 5.18
N VAL A 49 -7.82 -3.78 6.17
CA VAL A 49 -7.89 -2.34 6.45
C VAL A 49 -6.50 -1.74 6.37
N SER A 50 -6.35 -0.76 5.48
CA SER A 50 -5.12 0.00 5.26
C SER A 50 -5.22 1.33 5.97
N ILE A 51 -4.55 1.46 7.12
CA ILE A 51 -4.51 2.70 7.92
C ILE A 51 -3.22 3.45 7.60
N MET A 52 -3.33 4.70 7.14
CA MET A 52 -2.18 5.51 6.70
C MET A 52 -1.31 4.81 5.65
N GLY A 53 -1.93 4.05 4.75
CA GLY A 53 -1.24 3.33 3.68
C GLY A 53 -1.25 4.09 2.36
N GLY A 54 -0.46 3.61 1.40
CA GLY A 54 -0.40 4.11 0.03
C GLY A 54 0.42 3.16 -0.85
N GLY A 55 0.52 3.47 -2.14
CA GLY A 55 1.44 2.80 -3.07
C GLY A 55 2.32 3.83 -3.77
N ASN A 56 3.11 3.39 -4.75
CA ASN A 56 4.10 4.25 -5.37
C ASN A 56 5.13 4.76 -4.34
N MET A 57 6.02 3.86 -3.94
CA MET A 57 7.10 4.08 -3.01
C MET A 57 7.98 5.26 -3.42
N MET A 58 8.17 5.49 -4.72
CA MET A 58 8.88 6.67 -5.21
C MET A 58 8.17 7.98 -4.85
N ARG A 59 6.83 8.05 -4.93
CA ARG A 59 6.10 9.22 -4.41
C ARG A 59 6.24 9.35 -2.91
N ILE A 60 6.13 8.25 -2.18
CA ILE A 60 6.23 8.26 -0.71
C ILE A 60 7.62 8.74 -0.27
N THR A 61 8.69 8.30 -0.93
CA THR A 61 10.06 8.75 -0.59
C THR A 61 10.33 10.17 -1.08
N ILE A 62 9.96 10.51 -2.31
CA ILE A 62 10.37 11.80 -2.89
C ILE A 62 9.48 12.97 -2.42
N GLU A 63 8.17 12.75 -2.32
CA GLU A 63 7.18 13.77 -1.92
C GLU A 63 6.84 13.71 -0.43
N GLY A 64 7.05 12.57 0.23
CA GLY A 64 6.76 12.38 1.65
C GLY A 64 7.87 12.90 2.58
N LEU A 65 7.48 13.23 3.82
CA LEU A 65 8.36 13.83 4.81
C LEU A 65 9.60 12.97 5.12
N TYR A 66 9.46 11.65 5.19
CA TYR A 66 10.57 10.77 5.58
C TYR A 66 11.61 10.51 4.51
N GLY A 67 11.33 10.77 3.24
CA GLY A 67 12.37 10.65 2.22
C GLY A 67 13.12 11.96 1.96
N LEU A 68 13.07 12.93 2.89
CA LEU A 68 13.98 14.08 2.91
C LEU A 68 15.46 13.66 2.78
N SER A 69 15.88 12.67 3.56
CA SER A 69 17.25 12.12 3.53
C SER A 69 17.56 11.46 2.19
N ALA A 70 16.65 10.63 1.69
CA ALA A 70 16.76 9.98 0.38
C ALA A 70 16.85 11.03 -0.74
N ARG A 71 16.00 12.05 -0.73
CA ARG A 71 16.00 13.15 -1.70
C ARG A 71 17.30 13.94 -1.67
N MET A 72 17.85 14.23 -0.47
CA MET A 72 19.16 14.88 -0.35
C MET A 72 20.29 13.99 -0.91
N TYR A 73 20.26 12.69 -0.59
CA TYR A 73 21.21 11.73 -1.13
C TYR A 73 21.16 11.66 -2.65
N TYR A 74 19.98 11.49 -3.23
CA TYR A 74 19.80 11.41 -4.68
C TYR A 74 20.14 12.73 -5.39
N LYS A 75 19.80 13.88 -4.79
CA LYS A 75 20.21 15.20 -5.32
C LYS A 75 21.74 15.34 -5.42
N ARG A 76 22.49 14.78 -4.46
CA ARG A 76 23.98 14.75 -4.51
C ARG A 76 24.53 13.86 -5.63
N GLN A 77 23.75 12.90 -6.10
CA GLN A 77 24.08 12.02 -7.23
C GLN A 77 23.63 12.59 -8.59
N GLY A 78 23.22 13.87 -8.63
CA GLY A 78 22.78 14.53 -9.86
C GLY A 78 21.30 14.30 -10.24
N LEU A 79 20.54 13.55 -9.43
CA LEU A 79 19.12 13.31 -9.69
C LEU A 79 18.30 14.56 -9.37
N ASN A 80 17.62 15.07 -10.39
CA ASN A 80 16.79 16.26 -10.30
C ASN A 80 15.29 15.91 -10.36
N TRP A 81 14.43 16.93 -10.27
CA TRP A 81 12.98 16.74 -10.25
C TRP A 81 12.41 16.11 -11.52
N GLU A 82 13.03 16.36 -12.68
CA GLU A 82 12.63 15.76 -13.94
C GLU A 82 12.94 14.26 -13.97
N THR A 83 14.12 13.85 -13.49
CA THR A 83 14.46 12.42 -13.40
C THR A 83 13.51 11.65 -12.49
N TYR A 84 13.06 12.24 -11.37
CA TYR A 84 12.07 11.57 -10.52
C TYR A 84 10.70 11.47 -11.20
N LYS A 85 10.26 12.50 -11.93
CA LYS A 85 9.00 12.44 -12.69
C LYS A 85 9.06 11.37 -13.76
N GLU A 86 10.18 11.29 -14.48
CA GLU A 86 10.41 10.27 -15.50
C GLU A 86 10.36 8.86 -14.89
N GLU A 87 11.05 8.63 -13.76
CA GLU A 87 11.03 7.33 -13.09
C GLU A 87 9.64 6.95 -12.56
N ILE A 88 8.88 7.91 -12.02
CA ILE A 88 7.48 7.68 -11.64
C ILE A 88 6.64 7.29 -12.86
N ASN A 89 6.82 7.96 -14.01
CA ASN A 89 6.10 7.63 -15.23
C ASN A 89 6.49 6.25 -15.78
N ASN A 90 7.79 5.91 -15.77
CA ASN A 90 8.30 4.60 -16.15
C ASN A 90 7.69 3.50 -15.28
N PHE A 91 7.66 3.72 -13.96
CA PHE A 91 7.03 2.79 -13.02
C PHE A 91 5.52 2.64 -13.29
N ILE A 92 4.79 3.74 -13.48
CA ILE A 92 3.35 3.71 -13.79
C ILE A 92 3.10 2.97 -15.11
N ASN A 93 3.91 3.19 -16.14
CA ASN A 93 3.82 2.49 -17.42
C ASN A 93 4.05 0.98 -17.26
N TYR A 94 5.06 0.59 -16.48
CA TYR A 94 5.28 -0.81 -16.12
C TYR A 94 4.06 -1.42 -15.42
N VAL A 95 3.51 -0.74 -14.40
CA VAL A 95 2.30 -1.20 -13.70
C VAL A 95 1.14 -1.37 -14.68
N ASN A 96 0.90 -0.39 -15.56
CA ASN A 96 -0.18 -0.44 -16.55
C ASN A 96 -0.02 -1.66 -17.48
N GLU A 97 1.21 -1.96 -17.89
CA GLU A 97 1.50 -3.09 -18.77
C GLU A 97 1.29 -4.44 -18.04
N VAL A 98 1.72 -4.55 -16.78
CA VAL A 98 1.45 -5.70 -15.91
C VAL A 98 -0.06 -5.93 -15.78
N CYS A 99 -0.83 -4.87 -15.52
CA CYS A 99 -2.29 -4.91 -15.45
C CYS A 99 -2.92 -5.36 -16.78
N ARG A 100 -2.47 -4.79 -17.90
CA ARG A 100 -2.99 -5.07 -19.24
C ARG A 100 -2.78 -6.52 -19.64
N ARG A 101 -1.57 -7.05 -19.39
CA ARG A 101 -1.21 -8.44 -19.71
C ARG A 101 -1.70 -9.45 -18.68
N LYS A 102 -2.22 -8.98 -17.53
CA LYS A 102 -2.59 -9.82 -16.38
C LYS A 102 -1.48 -10.80 -15.98
N LYS A 103 -0.22 -10.38 -16.12
CA LYS A 103 0.96 -11.19 -15.82
C LYS A 103 2.10 -10.29 -15.35
N LEU A 104 2.83 -10.75 -14.34
CA LEU A 104 4.03 -10.05 -13.86
C LEU A 104 5.11 -10.08 -14.95
N LEU A 105 5.69 -8.91 -15.22
CA LEU A 105 6.75 -8.73 -16.21
C LEU A 105 8.10 -8.54 -15.53
N THR A 106 9.19 -8.88 -16.22
CA THR A 106 10.53 -8.56 -15.76
C THR A 106 10.65 -7.04 -15.64
N PRO A 107 10.86 -6.50 -14.43
CA PRO A 107 10.95 -5.06 -14.25
C PRO A 107 12.36 -4.56 -14.61
N PRO A 108 12.49 -3.31 -15.08
CA PRO A 108 13.79 -2.65 -15.21
C PRO A 108 14.53 -2.54 -13.88
N HIS A 109 13.78 -2.31 -12.79
CA HIS A 109 14.33 -2.19 -11.44
C HIS A 109 13.65 -3.15 -10.46
N LYS A 110 14.45 -3.84 -9.64
CA LYS A 110 13.96 -4.82 -8.65
C LYS A 110 12.97 -4.22 -7.65
N TRP A 111 13.09 -2.93 -7.34
CA TRP A 111 12.21 -2.27 -6.37
C TRP A 111 10.75 -2.20 -6.83
N TYR A 112 10.48 -2.31 -8.15
CA TYR A 112 9.12 -2.34 -8.69
C TYR A 112 8.31 -3.51 -8.08
N LEU A 113 8.98 -4.62 -7.76
CA LEU A 113 8.36 -5.84 -7.22
C LEU A 113 8.05 -5.77 -5.73
N VAL A 114 8.47 -4.72 -5.04
CA VAL A 114 8.12 -4.50 -3.63
C VAL A 114 7.15 -3.35 -3.44
N ASP A 115 6.61 -2.80 -4.53
CA ASP A 115 5.57 -1.77 -4.49
C ASP A 115 4.18 -2.42 -4.59
N PRO A 116 3.24 -2.12 -3.69
CA PRO A 116 1.88 -2.66 -3.77
C PRO A 116 1.16 -2.28 -5.07
N LEU A 117 1.52 -1.17 -5.72
CA LEU A 117 0.89 -0.70 -6.95
C LEU A 117 1.08 -1.69 -8.10
N THR A 118 2.21 -2.39 -8.15
CA THR A 118 2.51 -3.44 -9.15
C THR A 118 1.50 -4.57 -9.14
N TYR A 119 0.99 -4.92 -7.96
CA TYR A 119 0.11 -6.07 -7.77
C TYR A 119 -1.37 -5.68 -7.62
N ALA A 120 -1.68 -4.39 -7.58
CA ALA A 120 -3.03 -3.88 -7.36
C ALA A 120 -4.06 -4.43 -8.37
N CYS A 121 -3.66 -4.67 -9.62
CA CYS A 121 -4.56 -5.16 -10.67
C CYS A 121 -4.86 -6.66 -10.61
N PHE A 122 -3.98 -7.48 -10.02
CA PHE A 122 -4.27 -8.91 -9.77
C PHE A 122 -5.34 -9.10 -8.70
N ASN A 123 -5.73 -7.99 -8.09
CA ASN A 123 -6.40 -7.94 -6.85
C ASN A 123 -7.63 -7.04 -6.91
N ARG A 124 -8.17 -6.81 -8.10
CA ARG A 124 -9.29 -5.90 -8.34
C ARG A 124 -10.55 -6.70 -8.72
N PRO A 125 -11.72 -6.43 -8.11
CA PRO A 125 -11.92 -5.58 -6.93
C PRO A 125 -11.41 -6.26 -5.65
N ARG A 126 -10.75 -5.50 -4.74
CA ARG A 126 -10.42 -6.02 -3.40
C ARG A 126 -11.42 -5.56 -2.35
N ARG A 127 -11.67 -6.45 -1.39
CA ARG A 127 -12.26 -6.13 -0.09
C ARG A 127 -11.22 -5.52 0.85
N ILE A 128 -10.77 -4.33 0.50
CA ILE A 128 -9.92 -3.52 1.38
C ILE A 128 -10.62 -2.21 1.71
N MET A 129 -10.43 -1.66 2.90
CA MET A 129 -10.84 -0.30 3.26
C MET A 129 -9.60 0.53 3.57
N PHE A 130 -9.58 1.77 3.08
CA PHE A 130 -8.55 2.76 3.41
C PHE A 130 -9.02 3.67 4.54
N ILE A 131 -8.14 3.98 5.48
CA ILE A 131 -8.33 4.99 6.53
C ILE A 131 -7.08 5.87 6.52
N ASN A 132 -7.17 7.07 5.97
CA ASN A 132 -6.01 7.95 5.77
C ASN A 132 -6.23 9.34 6.35
N GLY A 133 -5.13 10.01 6.68
CA GLY A 133 -5.13 11.35 7.25
C GLY A 133 -5.27 12.38 6.14
N MET A 134 -6.15 13.36 6.32
CA MET A 134 -6.33 14.46 5.37
C MET A 134 -5.06 15.31 5.21
N PHE A 135 -4.26 15.42 6.27
CA PHE A 135 -3.08 16.26 6.36
C PHE A 135 -1.79 15.43 6.48
N ASP A 136 -1.82 14.19 5.99
CA ASP A 136 -0.66 13.30 6.00
C ASP A 136 0.44 13.82 5.06
N LYS A 137 1.56 14.24 5.66
CA LYS A 137 2.78 14.64 4.94
C LYS A 137 3.78 13.49 4.77
N VAL A 138 3.60 12.37 5.49
CA VAL A 138 4.46 11.19 5.40
C VAL A 138 4.04 10.33 4.22
N ILE A 139 2.75 10.06 4.08
CA ILE A 139 2.16 9.35 2.94
C ILE A 139 1.31 10.35 2.15
N PRO A 140 1.87 10.94 1.07
CA PRO A 140 1.19 11.97 0.30
C PRO A 140 -0.14 11.47 -0.26
N LYS A 141 -1.17 12.33 -0.27
CA LYS A 141 -2.50 12.01 -0.81
C LYS A 141 -2.45 11.41 -2.22
N LYS A 142 -1.50 11.83 -3.07
CA LYS A 142 -1.31 11.27 -4.42
C LYS A 142 -0.98 9.78 -4.40
N ALA A 143 -0.06 9.36 -3.53
CA ALA A 143 0.33 7.95 -3.34
C ALA A 143 -0.86 7.08 -2.91
N VAL A 144 -1.71 7.61 -2.01
CA VAL A 144 -2.95 6.96 -1.58
C VAL A 144 -3.91 6.79 -2.77
N ILE A 145 -4.18 7.89 -3.48
CA ILE A 145 -5.18 7.94 -4.56
C ILE A 145 -4.76 7.08 -5.76
N GLU A 146 -3.47 6.99 -6.09
CA GLU A 146 -2.98 6.13 -7.18
C GLU A 146 -3.26 4.66 -6.89
N LEU A 147 -2.88 4.18 -5.70
CA LEU A 147 -3.16 2.80 -5.28
C LEU A 147 -4.67 2.54 -5.19
N TRP A 148 -5.41 3.44 -4.55
CA TRP A 148 -6.86 3.37 -4.43
C TRP A 148 -7.57 3.25 -5.78
N ARG A 149 -7.17 4.06 -6.78
CA ARG A 149 -7.72 3.98 -8.14
C ARG A 149 -7.39 2.64 -8.80
N LYS A 150 -6.16 2.15 -8.65
CA LYS A 150 -5.75 0.87 -9.25
C LYS A 150 -6.43 -0.34 -8.63
N LEU A 151 -6.76 -0.28 -7.34
CA LEU A 151 -7.55 -1.30 -6.64
C LEU A 151 -9.05 -1.26 -6.99
N GLY A 152 -9.49 -0.33 -7.85
CA GLY A 152 -10.89 -0.22 -8.26
C GLY A 152 -11.75 0.63 -7.34
N LYS A 153 -11.15 1.62 -6.67
CA LYS A 153 -11.83 2.60 -5.81
C LYS A 153 -12.57 1.97 -4.62
N PRO A 154 -11.90 1.17 -3.77
CA PRO A 154 -12.51 0.61 -2.56
C PRO A 154 -12.98 1.70 -1.57
N LYS A 155 -13.65 1.32 -0.48
CA LYS A 155 -14.05 2.28 0.57
C LYS A 155 -12.82 3.02 1.11
N ILE A 156 -12.91 4.34 1.22
CA ILE A 156 -11.88 5.19 1.82
C ILE A 156 -12.51 6.16 2.82
N VAL A 157 -11.90 6.28 4.00
CA VAL A 157 -12.27 7.22 5.04
C VAL A 157 -11.12 8.19 5.25
N TRP A 158 -11.40 9.49 5.16
CA TRP A 158 -10.45 10.54 5.41
C TRP A 158 -10.68 11.11 6.81
N ILE A 159 -9.67 10.99 7.68
CA ILE A 159 -9.72 11.50 9.05
C ILE A 159 -9.00 12.84 9.09
N PRO A 160 -9.51 13.87 9.80
CA PRO A 160 -8.85 15.17 9.94
C PRO A 160 -7.62 15.06 10.87
N SER A 161 -6.64 14.27 10.46
CA SER A 161 -5.40 13.99 11.16
C SER A 161 -4.21 14.11 10.21
N THR A 162 -3.03 14.24 10.82
CA THR A 162 -1.74 13.97 10.18
C THR A 162 -1.38 12.49 10.35
N HIS A 163 -0.20 12.10 9.84
CA HIS A 163 0.36 10.77 10.10
C HIS A 163 0.57 10.49 11.59
N TYR A 164 0.87 11.52 12.38
CA TYR A 164 1.24 11.40 13.79
C TYR A 164 0.07 11.62 14.74
N THR A 165 -0.97 12.34 14.31
CA THR A 165 -2.14 12.62 15.15
C THR A 165 -3.27 11.61 14.95
N ILE A 166 -3.12 10.65 14.03
CA ILE A 166 -4.10 9.57 13.86
C ILE A 166 -4.33 8.69 15.10
N PRO A 167 -3.37 8.45 16.01
CA PRO A 167 -3.62 7.63 17.20
C PRO A 167 -4.81 8.10 18.04
N VAL A 168 -5.08 9.41 18.06
CA VAL A 168 -6.27 9.99 18.74
C VAL A 168 -7.58 9.42 18.20
N PHE A 169 -7.60 9.03 16.92
CA PHE A 169 -8.76 8.47 16.25
C PHE A 169 -8.74 6.93 16.18
N PHE A 170 -7.81 6.24 16.85
CA PHE A 170 -7.74 4.78 16.81
C PHE A 170 -9.02 4.08 17.30
N PRO A 171 -9.71 4.52 18.36
CA PRO A 171 -11.00 3.93 18.72
C PRO A 171 -12.01 3.98 17.58
N TYR A 172 -12.07 5.11 16.87
CA TYR A 172 -12.93 5.29 15.70
C TYR A 172 -12.47 4.44 14.51
N ALA A 173 -11.18 4.43 14.18
CA ALA A 173 -10.62 3.64 13.10
C ALA A 173 -10.82 2.13 13.34
N MET A 174 -10.68 1.67 14.58
CA MET A 174 -10.91 0.28 14.95
C MET A 174 -12.39 -0.09 14.87
N LYS A 175 -13.30 0.77 15.34
CA LYS A 175 -14.75 0.59 15.16
C LYS A 175 -15.10 0.41 13.68
N LEU A 176 -14.64 1.30 12.82
CA LEU A 176 -14.85 1.20 11.37
C LEU A 176 -14.28 -0.09 10.77
N SER A 177 -13.11 -0.52 11.26
CA SER A 177 -12.45 -1.75 10.80
C SER A 177 -13.28 -2.99 11.14
N MET A 178 -13.77 -3.07 12.38
CA MET A 178 -14.63 -4.17 12.83
C MET A 178 -15.97 -4.18 12.09
N GLU A 179 -16.57 -3.01 11.86
CA GLU A 179 -17.78 -2.90 11.04
C GLU A 179 -17.52 -3.38 9.61
N PHE A 180 -16.40 -2.98 9.00
CA PHE A 180 -16.02 -3.43 7.66
C PHE A 180 -15.85 -4.96 7.59
N PHE A 181 -15.23 -5.58 8.59
CA PHE A 181 -15.07 -7.03 8.62
C PHE A 181 -16.39 -7.79 8.75
N LYS A 182 -17.40 -7.23 9.42
CA LYS A 182 -18.74 -7.82 9.55
C LYS A 182 -19.60 -7.73 8.28
N THR A 183 -19.26 -6.88 7.31
CA THR A 183 -20.05 -6.75 6.08
C THR A 183 -20.00 -8.04 5.26
N ASN A 184 -21.16 -8.61 4.90
CA ASN A 184 -21.19 -9.78 4.02
C ASN A 184 -20.71 -9.43 2.61
N THR A 185 -20.19 -10.46 1.96
CA THR A 185 -19.33 -10.44 0.78
C THR A 185 -20.04 -10.41 -0.55
#